data_AF-A0A372ZPU3-F1
#
_entry.id   AF-A0A372ZPU3-F1
#
_cell.length_a   1.000
_cell.length_b   1.000
_cell.length_c   1.000
_cell.angle_alpha   90.00
_cell.angle_beta   90.00
_cell.angle_gamma   90.00
#
_symmetry.space_group_name_H-M   'P 1'
#
loop_
_entity.id
_entity.type
_entity.pdbx_description
1 polymer ?
#
loop_
_entity_poly.entity_id
_entity_poly.type
_entity_poly.pdbx_seq_one_letter_code
_entity_poly.pdbx_strand_id
1 'polypeptide(L)'
;MATEPDILDLNILCPPPGEGYLEVRPVVSGRDLLAELTLRNRESGGPRFIGSGPRYLLGRGGRLHATAVPQEVRLGVSGCGLEQCCSTLYVTVARDGEHVVWAGWRDPAERGFDLPEFRFAADQYEAEVLRAEADRGWEWPGAVVATLLEEGLRGREDWLARWECELEAVWASRLEPDRIDVILRHPPGREETALPWAQFSMILPISAEDPSDQAERLEARLTAGDPRATAELCGGYEPEQVGYPWP
;
A
#
# COMPACT_ATOMS: atom_id res chain seq x y z
N MET A 1 29.97 -25.04 5.32
CA MET A 1 28.76 -25.70 4.78
C MET A 1 27.90 -24.58 4.26
N ALA A 2 27.63 -24.52 2.95
CA ALA A 2 26.70 -23.52 2.43
C ALA A 2 25.30 -23.92 2.90
N THR A 3 24.65 -23.07 3.69
CA THR A 3 23.25 -23.24 4.07
C THR A 3 22.42 -23.22 2.79
N GLU A 4 21.51 -24.17 2.63
CA GLU A 4 20.58 -24.18 1.52
C GLU A 4 19.75 -22.88 1.54
N PRO A 5 19.51 -22.24 0.38
CA PRO A 5 18.73 -21.00 0.35
C PRO A 5 17.31 -21.26 0.86
N ASP A 6 16.76 -20.26 1.54
CA ASP A 6 15.35 -20.23 1.92
C ASP A 6 14.46 -20.16 0.69
N ILE A 7 13.24 -20.70 0.83
CA ILE A 7 12.21 -20.65 -0.21
C ILE A 7 11.12 -19.67 0.25
N LEU A 8 10.71 -18.77 -0.64
CA LEU A 8 9.59 -17.86 -0.38
C LEU A 8 8.35 -18.36 -1.11
N ASP A 9 7.22 -18.37 -0.40
CA ASP A 9 5.88 -18.46 -0.97
C ASP A 9 5.04 -17.28 -0.44
N LEU A 10 4.40 -16.54 -1.33
CA LEU A 10 3.54 -15.39 -1.05
C LEU A 10 2.08 -15.80 -1.26
N ASN A 11 1.36 -15.95 -0.15
CA ASN A 11 -0.05 -16.26 -0.19
C ASN A 11 -0.88 -14.98 -0.05
N ILE A 12 -1.82 -14.75 -0.98
CA ILE A 12 -2.74 -13.61 -0.89
C ILE A 12 -4.02 -14.11 -0.23
N LEU A 13 -4.30 -13.63 0.97
CA LEU A 13 -5.55 -13.93 1.66
C LEU A 13 -6.60 -12.91 1.25
N CYS A 14 -7.68 -13.43 0.66
CA CYS A 14 -8.86 -12.66 0.29
C CYS A 14 -10.06 -13.14 1.11
N PRO A 15 -10.28 -12.62 2.33
CA PRO A 15 -11.44 -12.98 3.13
C PRO A 15 -12.74 -12.52 2.44
N PRO A 16 -13.93 -13.04 2.81
CA PRO A 16 -15.19 -12.50 2.34
C PRO A 16 -15.35 -11.00 2.65
N PRO A 17 -16.16 -10.25 1.86
CA PRO A 17 -16.44 -8.85 2.17
C PRO A 17 -16.99 -8.70 3.60
N GLY A 18 -16.42 -7.78 4.39
CA GLY A 18 -16.82 -7.58 5.79
C GLY A 18 -16.09 -8.45 6.82
N GLU A 19 -15.32 -9.46 6.40
CA GLU A 19 -14.70 -10.44 7.32
C GLU A 19 -13.17 -10.27 7.50
N GLY A 20 -12.56 -9.28 6.84
CA GLY A 20 -11.14 -8.97 7.03
C GLY A 20 -10.55 -8.12 5.92
N TYR A 21 -9.24 -7.94 5.99
CA TYR A 21 -8.45 -7.19 5.02
C TYR A 21 -7.79 -8.13 4.02
N LEU A 22 -7.54 -7.61 2.82
CA LEU A 22 -6.63 -8.26 1.89
C LEU A 22 -5.21 -8.17 2.42
N GLU A 23 -4.54 -9.30 2.54
CA GLU A 23 -3.19 -9.35 3.09
C GLU A 23 -2.32 -10.34 2.32
N VAL A 24 -1.05 -9.99 2.14
CA VAL A 24 -0.02 -10.92 1.68
C VAL A 24 0.63 -11.58 2.88
N ARG A 25 0.76 -12.90 2.83
CA ARG A 25 1.35 -13.76 3.86
C ARG A 25 2.65 -14.36 3.32
N PRO A 26 3.82 -13.85 3.75
CA PRO A 26 5.08 -14.48 3.41
C PRO A 26 5.27 -15.77 4.22
N VAL A 27 5.37 -16.88 3.50
CA VAL A 27 5.74 -18.19 4.01
C VAL A 27 7.18 -18.45 3.61
N VAL A 28 8.06 -18.55 4.59
CA VAL A 28 9.49 -18.77 4.36
C VAL A 28 9.85 -20.18 4.78
N SER A 29 10.32 -20.98 3.84
CA SER A 29 10.71 -22.38 4.06
C SER A 29 9.59 -23.17 4.76
N GLY A 30 8.34 -22.93 4.35
CA GLY A 30 7.13 -23.57 4.90
C GLY A 30 6.55 -22.91 6.16
N ARG A 31 7.15 -21.82 6.67
CA ARG A 31 6.72 -21.12 7.89
C ARG A 31 6.06 -19.79 7.59
N ASP A 32 4.78 -19.64 7.94
CA ASP A 32 4.09 -18.35 7.85
C ASP A 32 4.61 -17.39 8.94
N LEU A 33 5.42 -16.41 8.52
CA LEU A 33 6.08 -15.48 9.43
C LEU A 33 5.09 -14.67 10.26
N LEU A 34 3.99 -14.20 9.65
CA LEU A 34 3.01 -13.37 10.35
C LEU A 34 2.15 -14.21 11.31
N ALA A 35 1.94 -15.50 11.03
CA ALA A 35 1.24 -16.41 11.93
C ALA A 35 2.07 -16.69 13.18
N GLU A 36 3.36 -16.97 13.01
CA GLU A 36 4.27 -17.19 14.13
C GLU A 36 4.41 -15.96 15.02
N LEU A 37 4.55 -14.77 14.42
CA LEU A 37 4.57 -13.51 15.18
C LEU A 37 3.24 -13.23 15.87
N THR A 38 2.12 -13.58 15.24
CA THR A 38 0.80 -13.50 15.88
C THR A 38 0.70 -14.41 17.11
N LEU A 39 1.25 -15.62 17.05
CA LEU A 39 1.28 -16.53 18.19
C LEU A 39 2.13 -15.94 19.33
N ARG A 40 3.34 -15.45 19.01
CA ARG A 40 4.22 -14.77 19.96
C ARG A 40 3.55 -13.56 20.62
N ASN A 41 2.85 -12.73 19.83
CA ASN A 41 2.11 -11.58 20.37
C ASN A 41 0.96 -12.00 21.28
N ARG A 42 0.20 -13.03 20.90
CA ARG A 42 -0.92 -13.54 21.71
C ARG A 42 -0.49 -14.03 23.08
N GLU A 43 0.67 -14.67 23.19
CA GLU A 43 1.25 -15.07 24.48
C GLU A 43 1.49 -13.87 25.42
N SER A 44 1.72 -12.69 24.83
CA SER A 44 1.89 -11.42 25.54
C SER A 44 0.62 -10.57 25.59
N GLY A 45 -0.54 -11.09 25.16
CA GLY A 45 -1.81 -10.38 25.10
C GLY A 45 -1.94 -9.37 23.96
N GLY A 46 -1.01 -9.37 23.01
CA GLY A 46 -0.99 -8.47 21.85
C GLY A 46 -1.96 -8.87 20.73
N PRO A 47 -2.33 -7.92 19.86
CA PRO A 47 -3.20 -8.19 18.70
C PRO A 47 -2.49 -9.03 17.64
N ARG A 48 -3.29 -9.62 16.74
CA ARG A 48 -2.77 -10.35 15.58
C ARG A 48 -2.03 -9.42 14.61
N PHE A 49 -1.03 -9.94 13.92
CA PHE A 49 -0.48 -9.30 12.74
C PHE A 49 -1.40 -9.51 11.53
N ILE A 50 -1.58 -8.44 10.78
CA ILE A 50 -2.30 -8.35 9.52
C ILE A 50 -1.26 -7.98 8.47
N GLY A 51 -1.17 -8.76 7.40
CA GLY A 51 -0.19 -8.52 6.34
C GLY A 51 -0.51 -7.27 5.53
N SER A 52 0.53 -6.65 4.98
CA SER A 52 0.36 -5.54 4.05
C SER A 52 -0.42 -6.00 2.82
N GLY A 53 -1.25 -5.12 2.26
CA GLY A 53 -2.09 -5.44 1.12
C GLY A 53 -1.29 -5.71 -0.17
N PRO A 54 -1.84 -6.51 -1.10
CA PRO A 54 -1.14 -6.91 -2.33
C PRO A 54 -0.74 -5.72 -3.20
N ARG A 55 -1.51 -4.63 -3.23
CA ARG A 55 -1.13 -3.41 -3.96
C ARG A 55 0.20 -2.80 -3.52
N TYR A 56 0.46 -2.77 -2.21
CA TYR A 56 1.67 -2.16 -1.66
C TYR A 56 2.92 -3.04 -1.91
N LEU A 57 2.77 -4.36 -1.77
CA LEU A 57 3.89 -5.29 -1.88
C LEU A 57 4.16 -5.75 -3.32
N LEU A 58 3.10 -5.94 -4.11
CA LEU A 58 3.09 -6.62 -5.41
C LEU A 58 2.57 -5.73 -6.55
N GLY A 59 2.16 -4.50 -6.28
CA GLY A 59 1.74 -3.56 -7.33
C GLY A 59 2.92 -3.10 -8.20
N ARG A 60 2.65 -2.19 -9.13
CA ARG A 60 3.69 -1.58 -9.97
C ARG A 60 4.71 -0.85 -9.08
N GLY A 61 5.99 -1.22 -9.18
CA GLY A 61 7.03 -0.73 -8.27
C GLY A 61 6.91 -1.28 -6.84
N GLY A 62 6.26 -2.44 -6.70
CA GLY A 62 6.02 -3.12 -5.44
C GLY A 62 7.30 -3.34 -4.65
N ARG A 63 7.18 -3.22 -3.32
CA ARG A 63 8.33 -3.20 -2.40
C ARG A 63 9.06 -4.54 -2.29
N LEU A 64 8.49 -5.63 -2.83
CA LEU A 64 9.15 -6.93 -2.88
C LEU A 64 10.02 -7.12 -4.12
N HIS A 65 10.01 -6.23 -5.10
CA HIS A 65 10.96 -6.29 -6.21
C HIS A 65 12.37 -5.92 -5.72
N ALA A 66 13.19 -6.94 -5.44
CA ALA A 66 14.51 -6.75 -4.84
C ALA A 66 15.52 -6.17 -5.82
N THR A 67 16.16 -5.06 -5.43
CA THR A 67 17.25 -4.42 -6.19
C THR A 67 18.54 -4.41 -5.37
N ALA A 68 19.66 -4.04 -6.00
CA ALA A 68 20.92 -3.86 -5.28
C ALA A 68 20.88 -2.71 -4.26
N VAL A 69 19.91 -1.80 -4.35
CA VAL A 69 19.68 -0.78 -3.32
C VAL A 69 18.76 -1.37 -2.26
N PRO A 70 19.21 -1.49 -1.00
CA PRO A 70 18.37 -2.00 0.09
C PRO A 70 17.15 -1.10 0.30
N GLN A 71 15.99 -1.72 0.49
CA GLN A 71 14.75 -1.01 0.79
C GLN A 71 14.07 -1.57 2.04
N GLU A 72 13.59 -0.69 2.91
CA GLU A 72 12.74 -1.10 4.04
C GLU A 72 11.31 -1.34 3.54
N VAL A 73 10.75 -2.49 3.92
CA VAL A 73 9.45 -2.98 3.47
C VAL A 73 8.58 -3.30 4.68
N ARG A 74 7.39 -2.72 4.73
CA ARG A 74 6.38 -3.08 5.73
C ARG A 74 5.68 -4.38 5.34
N LEU A 75 5.94 -5.46 6.06
CA LEU A 75 5.27 -6.74 5.81
C LEU A 75 3.92 -6.86 6.50
N GLY A 76 3.72 -6.18 7.62
CA GLY A 76 2.44 -6.21 8.30
C GLY A 76 2.34 -5.26 9.48
N VAL A 77 1.13 -5.06 9.96
CA VAL A 77 0.80 -4.27 11.14
C VAL A 77 0.02 -5.12 12.11
N SER A 78 0.12 -4.85 13.40
CA SER A 78 -0.79 -5.40 14.40
C SER A 78 -1.73 -4.30 14.87
N GLY A 79 -2.95 -4.65 15.29
CA GLY A 79 -3.87 -3.69 15.91
C GLY A 79 -4.28 -2.50 15.03
N CYS A 80 -4.13 -1.29 15.59
CA CYS A 80 -4.65 -0.03 15.04
C CYS A 80 -3.91 0.52 13.82
N GLY A 81 -2.77 -0.07 13.43
CA GLY A 81 -1.97 0.39 12.29
C GLY A 81 -1.17 1.68 12.51
N LEU A 82 -1.28 2.33 13.68
CA LEU A 82 -0.42 3.47 14.06
C LEU A 82 0.88 2.96 14.69
N GLU A 83 2.02 3.25 14.05
CA GLU A 83 3.34 2.65 14.32
C GLU A 83 3.84 2.81 15.77
N GLN A 84 3.40 3.85 16.47
CA GLN A 84 3.88 4.16 17.83
C GLN A 84 3.00 3.56 18.94
N CYS A 85 1.77 3.13 18.60
CA CYS A 85 0.84 2.53 19.55
C CYS A 85 0.71 1.00 19.34
N CYS A 86 0.96 0.55 18.11
CA CYS A 86 0.67 -0.80 17.66
C CYS A 86 1.88 -1.36 16.87
N SER A 87 2.24 -2.63 17.08
CA SER A 87 3.42 -3.25 16.44
C SER A 87 3.33 -3.21 14.92
N THR A 88 4.45 -2.94 14.27
CA THR A 88 4.56 -2.91 12.80
C THR A 88 5.82 -3.63 12.37
N LEU A 89 5.69 -4.63 11.49
CA LEU A 89 6.81 -5.44 11.05
C LEU A 89 7.45 -4.83 9.79
N TYR A 90 8.68 -4.40 9.93
CA TYR A 90 9.55 -3.96 8.85
C TYR A 90 10.68 -4.95 8.61
N VAL A 91 11.10 -5.08 7.35
CA VAL A 91 12.27 -5.84 6.92
C VAL A 91 13.03 -5.05 5.86
N THR A 92 14.36 -5.18 5.82
CA THR A 92 15.15 -4.68 4.70
C THR A 92 15.30 -5.77 3.65
N VAL A 93 14.89 -5.47 2.42
CA VAL A 93 15.01 -6.35 1.25
C VAL A 93 16.10 -5.81 0.34
N ALA A 94 17.09 -6.64 0.00
CA ALA A 94 18.16 -6.30 -0.92
C ALA A 94 18.58 -7.49 -1.78
N ARG A 95 18.97 -7.23 -3.03
CA ARG A 95 19.60 -8.21 -3.91
C ARG A 95 21.12 -8.15 -3.70
N ASP A 96 21.69 -9.28 -3.28
CA ASP A 96 23.12 -9.50 -3.09
C ASP A 96 23.60 -10.59 -4.07
N GLY A 97 23.97 -10.15 -5.28
CA GLY A 97 24.40 -11.03 -6.36
C GLY A 97 23.32 -12.03 -6.78
N GLU A 98 23.59 -13.31 -6.54
CA GLU A 98 22.68 -14.44 -6.83
C GLU A 98 21.63 -14.68 -5.73
N HIS A 99 21.64 -13.87 -4.67
CA HIS A 99 20.71 -14.01 -3.56
C HIS A 99 19.86 -12.76 -3.36
N VAL A 100 18.67 -12.95 -2.80
CA VAL A 100 17.91 -11.88 -2.15
C VAL A 100 17.97 -12.10 -0.65
N VAL A 101 18.26 -11.05 0.10
CA VAL A 101 18.44 -11.09 1.55
C VAL A 101 17.33 -10.29 2.21
N TRP A 102 16.67 -10.92 3.18
CA TRP A 102 15.74 -10.28 4.11
C TRP A 102 16.42 -10.20 5.48
N ALA A 103 16.75 -8.98 5.91
CA ALA A 103 17.48 -8.73 7.15
C ALA A 103 17.05 -7.41 7.79
N GLY A 104 17.69 -7.04 8.91
CA GLY A 104 17.44 -5.73 9.55
C GLY A 104 15.99 -5.58 10.00
N TRP A 105 15.42 -6.65 10.54
CA TRP A 105 14.05 -6.69 11.04
C TRP A 105 13.83 -5.64 12.11
N ARG A 106 12.67 -4.98 12.05
CA ARG A 106 12.36 -3.89 12.97
C ARG A 106 10.88 -3.89 13.32
N ASP A 107 10.60 -3.76 14.61
CA ASP A 107 9.29 -3.36 15.12
C ASP A 107 9.47 -2.09 15.97
N PRO A 108 8.93 -0.92 15.54
CA PRO A 108 9.03 0.31 16.32
C PRO A 108 8.48 0.20 17.75
N ALA A 109 7.50 -0.68 17.98
CA ALA A 109 6.88 -0.88 19.28
C ALA A 109 7.68 -1.82 20.21
N GLU A 110 8.54 -2.68 19.65
CA GLU A 110 9.35 -3.65 20.41
C GLU A 110 10.85 -3.36 20.25
N ARG A 111 11.46 -2.79 21.29
CA ARG A 111 12.91 -2.55 21.30
C ARG A 111 13.68 -3.87 21.26
N GLY A 112 14.61 -3.99 20.32
CA GLY A 112 15.44 -5.18 20.17
C GLY A 112 14.70 -6.35 19.52
N PHE A 113 13.56 -6.09 18.87
CA PHE A 113 12.93 -7.07 17.99
C PHE A 113 13.95 -7.55 16.97
N ASP A 114 14.05 -8.87 16.81
CA ASP A 114 14.96 -9.49 15.86
C ASP A 114 14.36 -10.78 15.34
N LEU A 115 14.70 -11.09 14.09
CA LEU A 115 14.39 -12.33 13.40
C LEU A 115 15.63 -12.75 12.60
N PRO A 116 15.81 -14.05 12.32
CA PRO A 116 16.94 -14.49 11.53
C PRO A 116 16.95 -13.81 10.15
N GLU A 117 18.15 -13.60 9.62
CA GLU A 117 18.33 -13.28 8.21
C GLU A 117 17.84 -14.47 7.37
N PHE A 118 17.08 -14.18 6.32
CA PHE A 118 16.74 -15.17 5.30
C PHE A 118 17.45 -14.86 4.00
N ARG A 119 17.92 -15.90 3.32
CA ARG A 119 18.66 -15.78 2.06
C ARG A 119 18.00 -16.66 1.01
N PHE A 120 17.39 -16.03 0.02
CA PHE A 120 16.69 -16.69 -1.07
C PHE A 120 17.59 -16.74 -2.31
N ALA A 121 17.46 -17.79 -3.14
CA ALA A 121 18.01 -17.74 -4.50
C ALA A 121 17.26 -16.66 -5.30
N ALA A 122 17.99 -15.75 -5.95
CA ALA A 122 17.40 -14.55 -6.53
C ALA A 122 16.42 -14.86 -7.67
N ASP A 123 16.70 -15.90 -8.46
CA ASP A 123 15.83 -16.37 -9.54
C ASP A 123 14.51 -16.96 -9.01
N GLN A 124 14.57 -17.77 -7.95
CA GLN A 124 13.39 -18.34 -7.31
C GLN A 124 12.54 -17.26 -6.64
N TYR A 125 13.19 -16.33 -5.93
CA TYR A 125 12.53 -15.19 -5.30
C TYR A 125 11.80 -14.32 -6.33
N GLU A 126 12.48 -13.97 -7.43
CA GLU A 126 11.91 -13.14 -8.50
C GLU A 126 10.76 -13.86 -9.20
N ALA A 127 10.89 -15.16 -9.48
CA ALA A 127 9.81 -15.96 -10.03
C ALA A 127 8.57 -15.99 -9.13
N GLU A 128 8.78 -16.09 -7.82
CA GLU A 128 7.67 -16.08 -6.85
C GLU A 128 6.99 -14.71 -6.77
N VAL A 129 7.76 -13.63 -6.70
CA VAL A 129 7.19 -12.26 -6.69
C VAL A 129 6.37 -12.02 -7.96
N LEU A 130 6.88 -12.42 -9.13
CA LEU A 130 6.16 -12.31 -10.40
C LEU A 130 4.91 -13.18 -10.45
N ARG A 131 4.96 -14.41 -9.91
CA ARG A 131 3.79 -15.29 -9.81
C ARG A 131 2.70 -14.66 -8.93
N ALA A 132 3.08 -14.14 -7.76
CA ALA A 132 2.16 -13.50 -6.83
C ALA A 132 1.59 -12.18 -7.38
N GLU A 133 2.40 -11.40 -8.11
CA GLU A 133 1.94 -10.20 -8.82
C GLU A 133 0.90 -10.52 -9.91
N ALA A 134 1.13 -11.62 -10.65
CA ALA A 134 0.21 -12.08 -11.69
C ALA A 134 -1.09 -12.70 -11.13
N ASP A 135 -1.11 -13.11 -9.86
CA ASP A 135 -2.34 -13.52 -9.19
C ASP A 135 -3.20 -12.28 -8.91
N ARG A 136 -4.17 -12.04 -9.79
CA ARG A 136 -5.16 -10.95 -9.66
C ARG A 136 -6.53 -11.46 -9.20
N GLY A 137 -6.62 -12.72 -8.74
CA GLY A 137 -7.90 -13.31 -8.33
C GLY A 137 -8.55 -12.65 -7.11
N TRP A 138 -7.77 -11.85 -6.37
CA TRP A 138 -8.22 -11.05 -5.24
C TRP A 138 -8.83 -9.70 -5.64
N GLU A 139 -8.68 -9.28 -6.89
CA GLU A 139 -9.22 -8.01 -7.35
C GLU A 139 -10.73 -8.09 -7.59
N TRP A 140 -11.44 -7.07 -7.13
CA TRP A 140 -12.85 -6.85 -7.43
C TRP A 140 -12.97 -5.61 -8.33
N PRO A 141 -14.11 -5.40 -9.03
CA PRO A 141 -14.24 -4.32 -10.00
C PRO A 141 -13.83 -2.95 -9.47
N GLY A 142 -14.24 -2.59 -8.24
CA GLY A 142 -13.88 -1.31 -7.64
C GLY A 142 -12.38 -1.14 -7.40
N ALA A 143 -11.66 -2.20 -7.04
CA ALA A 143 -10.22 -2.18 -7.00
C ALA A 143 -9.65 -1.87 -8.39
N VAL A 144 -10.05 -2.61 -9.42
CA VAL A 144 -9.53 -2.41 -10.77
C VAL A 144 -9.75 -0.96 -11.25
N VAL A 145 -10.96 -0.41 -11.06
CA VAL A 145 -11.26 1.00 -11.37
C VAL A 145 -10.33 1.95 -10.59
N ALA A 146 -10.14 1.74 -9.28
CA ALA A 146 -9.26 2.58 -8.47
C ALA A 146 -7.81 2.57 -8.97
N THR A 147 -7.29 1.41 -9.39
CA THR A 147 -5.93 1.31 -9.95
C THR A 147 -5.82 2.04 -11.28
N LEU A 148 -6.74 1.79 -12.21
CA LEU A 148 -6.73 2.44 -13.52
C LEU A 148 -6.88 3.96 -13.40
N LEU A 149 -7.76 4.41 -12.49
CA LEU A 149 -7.94 5.83 -12.22
C LEU A 149 -6.69 6.46 -11.59
N GLU A 150 -6.03 5.78 -10.64
CA GLU A 150 -4.78 6.25 -10.05
C GLU A 150 -3.68 6.42 -11.11
N GLU A 151 -3.54 5.43 -12.01
CA GLU A 151 -2.59 5.48 -13.11
C GLU A 151 -2.91 6.61 -14.09
N GLY A 152 -4.17 6.75 -14.49
CA GLY A 152 -4.64 7.84 -15.34
C GLY A 152 -4.33 9.20 -14.73
N LEU A 153 -4.74 9.44 -13.48
CA LEU A 153 -4.51 10.71 -12.79
C LEU A 153 -3.02 11.01 -12.58
N ARG A 154 -2.18 10.02 -12.24
CA ARG A 154 -0.72 10.22 -12.15
C ARG A 154 -0.11 10.58 -13.50
N GLY A 155 -0.67 10.11 -14.60
CA GLY A 155 -0.25 10.47 -15.96
C GLY A 155 -0.59 11.91 -16.36
N ARG A 156 -1.42 12.63 -15.58
CA ARG A 156 -1.90 13.99 -15.86
C ARG A 156 -1.11 15.04 -15.06
N GLU A 157 0.21 15.02 -15.24
CA GLU A 157 1.13 15.95 -14.56
C GLU A 157 0.80 17.42 -14.85
N ASP A 158 0.33 17.73 -16.06
CA ASP A 158 -0.08 19.07 -16.48
C ASP A 158 -1.27 19.59 -15.69
N TRP A 159 -2.26 18.73 -15.44
CA TRP A 159 -3.44 19.04 -14.66
C TRP A 159 -3.12 19.18 -13.16
N LEU A 160 -2.33 18.26 -12.60
CA LEU A 160 -1.86 18.35 -11.22
C LEU A 160 -1.06 19.62 -10.97
N ALA A 161 -0.12 19.95 -11.87
CA ALA A 161 0.67 21.18 -11.78
C ALA A 161 -0.19 22.45 -11.92
N ARG A 162 -1.16 22.44 -12.86
CA ARG A 162 -2.05 23.58 -13.08
C ARG A 162 -2.85 23.96 -11.83
N TRP A 163 -3.27 22.98 -11.05
CA TRP A 163 -4.06 23.20 -9.83
C TRP A 163 -3.23 23.18 -8.56
N GLU A 164 -1.90 23.05 -8.69
CA GLU A 164 -0.97 22.91 -7.56
C GLU A 164 -1.42 21.78 -6.62
N CYS A 165 -1.76 20.62 -7.16
CA CYS A 165 -2.16 19.45 -6.39
C CYS A 165 -1.16 18.31 -6.54
N GLU A 166 -1.10 17.46 -5.51
CA GLU A 166 -0.42 16.17 -5.54
C GLU A 166 -1.47 15.08 -5.34
N LEU A 167 -1.46 14.03 -6.18
CA LEU A 167 -2.28 12.85 -5.95
C LEU A 167 -1.67 12.01 -4.83
N GLU A 168 -2.34 12.01 -3.68
CA GLU A 168 -1.85 11.30 -2.50
C GLU A 168 -2.24 9.82 -2.55
N ALA A 169 -3.51 9.53 -2.82
CA ALA A 169 -3.98 8.16 -2.89
C ALA A 169 -5.32 8.03 -3.63
N VAL A 170 -5.52 6.84 -4.21
CA VAL A 170 -6.81 6.40 -4.75
C VAL A 170 -7.03 4.98 -4.24
N TRP A 171 -8.17 4.71 -3.63
CA TRP A 171 -8.47 3.35 -3.16
C TRP A 171 -9.95 3.03 -3.24
N ALA A 172 -10.22 1.73 -3.28
CA ALA A 172 -11.55 1.18 -3.10
C ALA A 172 -11.56 0.35 -1.82
N SER A 173 -12.59 0.53 -0.99
CA SER A 173 -12.80 -0.29 0.19
C SER A 173 -13.67 -1.50 -0.16
N ARG A 174 -13.33 -2.68 0.37
CA ARG A 174 -14.22 -3.85 0.28
C ARG A 174 -15.44 -3.76 1.20
N LEU A 175 -15.40 -2.87 2.19
CA LEU A 175 -16.54 -2.59 3.07
C LEU A 175 -17.56 -1.68 2.38
N GLU A 176 -17.10 -0.88 1.42
CA GLU A 176 -17.90 0.08 0.66
C GLU A 176 -17.61 -0.13 -0.84
N PRO A 177 -18.02 -1.29 -1.39
CA PRO A 177 -17.57 -1.76 -2.70
C PRO A 177 -18.13 -0.97 -3.89
N ASP A 178 -19.02 -0.01 -3.62
CA ASP A 178 -19.73 0.83 -4.58
C ASP A 178 -19.14 2.26 -4.68
N ARG A 179 -17.99 2.52 -4.03
CA ARG A 179 -17.30 3.81 -4.13
C ARG A 179 -15.77 3.68 -4.24
N ILE A 180 -15.16 4.77 -4.71
CA ILE A 180 -13.72 5.01 -4.71
C ILE A 180 -13.47 6.32 -3.97
N ASP A 181 -12.45 6.32 -3.13
CA ASP A 181 -11.93 7.51 -2.47
C ASP A 181 -10.69 8.01 -3.24
N VAL A 182 -10.64 9.31 -3.53
CA VAL A 182 -9.50 9.99 -4.12
C VAL A 182 -9.07 11.11 -3.19
N ILE A 183 -7.80 11.09 -2.78
CA ILE A 183 -7.20 12.13 -1.92
C ILE A 183 -6.18 12.93 -2.70
N LEU A 184 -6.34 14.25 -2.64
CA LEU A 184 -5.40 15.22 -3.15
C LEU A 184 -4.82 16.05 -2.01
N ARG A 185 -3.54 16.38 -2.12
CA ARG A 185 -2.89 17.35 -1.25
C ARG A 185 -2.62 18.64 -2.00
N HIS A 186 -2.71 19.77 -1.29
CA HIS A 186 -2.35 21.09 -1.80
C HIS A 186 -1.61 21.91 -0.73
N PRO A 187 -0.52 22.61 -1.07
CA PRO A 187 0.25 22.51 -2.32
C PRO A 187 1.11 21.21 -2.37
N PRO A 188 1.66 20.81 -3.54
CA PRO A 188 2.40 19.56 -3.69
C PRO A 188 3.77 19.62 -3.00
N GLY A 189 4.33 18.46 -2.66
CA GLY A 189 5.73 18.34 -2.26
C GLY A 189 6.11 19.05 -0.96
N ARG A 190 5.13 19.38 -0.11
CA ARG A 190 5.39 19.89 1.23
C ARG A 190 5.61 18.73 2.20
N GLU A 191 6.69 18.83 2.98
CA GLU A 191 6.84 18.00 4.17
C GLU A 191 5.66 18.27 5.12
N GLU A 192 5.21 17.25 5.86
CA GLU A 192 4.06 17.35 6.75
C GLU A 192 4.23 18.46 7.82
N THR A 193 5.48 18.80 8.14
CA THR A 193 5.90 19.89 9.05
C THR A 193 5.99 21.26 8.38
N ALA A 194 5.98 21.33 7.05
CA ALA A 194 6.03 22.55 6.25
C ALA A 194 4.61 23.11 6.11
N LEU A 195 4.20 23.86 7.13
CA LEU A 195 2.90 24.50 7.19
C LEU A 195 2.81 25.69 6.22
N PRO A 196 1.62 25.97 5.64
CA PRO A 196 0.38 25.19 5.72
C PRO A 196 0.18 24.25 4.51
N TRP A 197 -0.59 23.17 4.69
CA TRP A 197 -1.06 22.24 3.65
C TRP A 197 -2.51 21.81 3.92
N ALA A 198 -3.25 21.37 2.90
CA ALA A 198 -4.64 20.89 3.00
C ALA A 198 -4.81 19.59 2.21
N GLN A 199 -5.69 18.71 2.70
CA GLN A 199 -6.09 17.46 2.06
C GLN A 199 -7.56 17.51 1.67
N PHE A 200 -7.83 17.11 0.43
CA PHE A 200 -9.14 17.11 -0.18
C PHE A 200 -9.52 15.69 -0.56
N SER A 201 -10.69 15.25 -0.10
CA SER A 201 -11.26 13.95 -0.41
C SER A 201 -12.39 14.07 -1.42
N MET A 202 -12.43 13.16 -2.38
CA MET A 202 -13.54 12.99 -3.31
C MET A 202 -14.02 11.55 -3.27
N ILE A 203 -15.31 11.38 -3.04
CA ILE A 203 -15.98 10.07 -3.09
C ILE A 203 -16.66 9.92 -4.45
N LEU A 204 -16.21 8.94 -5.23
CA LEU A 204 -16.70 8.67 -6.56
C LEU A 204 -17.54 7.38 -6.55
N PRO A 205 -18.83 7.42 -6.92
CA PRO A 205 -19.62 6.21 -7.05
C PRO A 205 -19.13 5.37 -8.23
N ILE A 206 -19.16 4.05 -8.07
CA ILE A 206 -18.87 3.08 -9.14
C ILE A 206 -20.06 2.15 -9.36
N SER A 207 -20.19 1.70 -10.60
CA SER A 207 -21.24 0.80 -11.07
C SER A 207 -20.68 -0.60 -11.36
N ALA A 208 -21.51 -1.48 -11.90
CA ALA A 208 -21.09 -2.80 -12.40
C ALA A 208 -20.60 -2.79 -13.86
N GLU A 209 -20.43 -1.61 -14.47
CA GLU A 209 -19.90 -1.47 -15.83
C GLU A 209 -18.43 -1.92 -15.91
N ASP A 210 -17.88 -2.02 -17.13
CA ASP A 210 -16.47 -2.36 -17.33
C ASP A 210 -15.56 -1.43 -16.53
N PRO A 211 -14.60 -1.96 -15.74
CA PRO A 211 -13.73 -1.13 -14.93
C PRO A 211 -12.94 -0.07 -15.71
N SER A 212 -12.56 -0.37 -16.95
CA SER A 212 -11.78 0.55 -17.80
C SER A 212 -12.64 1.72 -18.25
N ASP A 213 -13.83 1.45 -18.79
CA ASP A 213 -14.78 2.49 -19.20
C ASP A 213 -15.15 3.41 -18.03
N GLN A 214 -15.32 2.83 -16.84
CA GLN A 214 -15.59 3.60 -15.63
C GLN A 214 -14.41 4.50 -15.24
N ALA A 215 -13.19 3.96 -15.23
CA ALA A 215 -11.99 4.72 -14.89
C ALA A 215 -11.78 5.89 -15.85
N GLU A 216 -11.89 5.67 -17.16
CA GLU A 216 -11.76 6.73 -18.18
C GLU A 216 -12.80 7.84 -17.97
N ARG A 217 -14.07 7.48 -17.71
CA ARG A 217 -15.14 8.44 -17.46
C ARG A 217 -14.91 9.24 -16.17
N LEU A 218 -14.44 8.59 -15.11
CA LEU A 218 -14.12 9.24 -13.84
C LEU A 218 -12.93 10.19 -13.98
N GLU A 219 -11.87 9.77 -14.68
CA GLU A 219 -10.71 10.62 -14.98
C GLU A 219 -11.14 11.85 -15.80
N ALA A 220 -11.92 11.66 -16.87
CA ALA A 220 -12.42 12.76 -17.68
C ALA A 220 -13.26 13.75 -16.86
N ARG A 221 -14.08 13.26 -15.92
CA ARG A 221 -14.87 14.11 -15.02
C ARG A 221 -13.99 14.91 -14.06
N LEU A 222 -13.01 14.27 -13.41
CA LEU A 222 -12.12 14.94 -12.46
C LEU A 222 -11.22 15.98 -13.15
N THR A 223 -10.74 15.65 -14.34
CA THR A 223 -9.77 16.49 -15.07
C THR A 223 -10.42 17.61 -15.89
N ALA A 224 -11.76 17.71 -15.89
CA ALA A 224 -12.50 18.77 -16.58
C ALA A 224 -12.37 20.15 -15.91
N GLY A 225 -11.93 20.22 -14.65
CA GLY A 225 -11.83 21.46 -13.88
C GLY A 225 -10.86 21.35 -12.71
N ASP A 226 -11.03 22.24 -11.73
CA ASP A 226 -10.32 22.14 -10.44
C ASP A 226 -10.91 20.96 -9.65
N PRO A 227 -10.13 19.92 -9.33
CA PRO A 227 -10.65 18.78 -8.57
C PRO A 227 -11.19 19.19 -7.19
N ARG A 228 -10.64 20.25 -6.61
CA ARG A 228 -11.01 20.70 -5.27
C ARG A 228 -12.40 21.31 -5.24
N ALA A 229 -12.92 21.81 -6.36
CA ALA A 229 -14.24 22.44 -6.41
C ALA A 229 -15.40 21.50 -6.02
N THR A 230 -15.20 20.19 -6.09
CA THR A 230 -16.19 19.16 -5.72
C THR A 230 -15.71 18.24 -4.60
N ALA A 231 -14.59 18.58 -3.96
CA ALA A 231 -14.00 17.79 -2.88
C ALA A 231 -14.47 18.27 -1.51
N GLU A 232 -14.27 17.45 -0.49
CA GLU A 232 -14.43 17.84 0.90
C GLU A 232 -13.05 17.99 1.55
N LEU A 233 -12.87 19.00 2.41
CA LEU A 233 -11.68 19.11 3.23
C LEU A 233 -11.68 17.98 4.28
N CYS A 234 -10.65 17.13 4.26
CA CYS A 234 -10.57 15.97 5.16
C CYS A 234 -9.32 15.97 6.06
N GLY A 235 -8.39 16.91 5.85
CA GLY A 235 -7.17 17.02 6.65
C GLY A 235 -6.38 18.29 6.37
N GLY A 236 -5.44 18.60 7.24
CA GLY A 236 -4.60 19.79 7.15
C GLY A 236 -5.28 21.06 7.65
N TYR A 237 -4.93 22.18 7.02
CA TYR A 237 -5.34 23.53 7.38
C TYR A 237 -6.54 23.97 6.54
N GLU A 238 -7.22 25.02 7.02
CA GLU A 238 -8.29 25.63 6.24
C GLU A 238 -7.75 26.08 4.87
N PRO A 239 -8.51 25.91 3.79
CA PRO A 239 -8.07 26.21 2.44
C PRO A 239 -7.53 27.65 2.28
N GLU A 240 -8.11 28.62 2.97
CA GLU A 240 -7.67 30.02 2.92
C GLU A 240 -6.25 30.18 3.47
N GLN A 241 -5.86 29.35 4.44
CA GLN A 241 -4.52 29.37 5.03
C GLN A 241 -3.47 28.85 4.05
N VAL A 242 -3.86 27.97 3.12
CA VAL A 242 -2.99 27.45 2.05
C VAL A 242 -3.05 28.26 0.76
N GLY A 243 -3.77 29.39 0.76
CA GLY A 243 -3.89 30.28 -0.40
C GLY A 243 -4.94 29.81 -1.42
N TYR A 244 -5.81 28.88 -1.04
CA TYR A 244 -6.93 28.45 -1.88
C TYR A 244 -8.24 29.10 -1.40
N PRO A 245 -8.90 29.92 -2.23
CA PRO A 245 -10.21 30.47 -1.89
C PRO A 245 -11.27 29.35 -1.97
N TRP A 246 -11.82 28.95 -0.82
CA TRP A 246 -12.85 27.92 -0.74
C TRP A 246 -14.26 28.54 -0.62
N PRO A 247 -15.27 27.99 -1.30
CA PRO A 247 -16.65 28.49 -1.23
C PRO A 247 -17.40 28.11 0.06
#